data_AF-F9ER59-F1
#
_entry.id   AF-F9ER59-F1
#
_cell.length_a   1.000
_cell.length_b   1.000
_cell.length_c   1.000
_cell.angle_alpha   90.00
_cell.angle_beta   90.00
_cell.angle_gamma   90.00
#
_symmetry.space_group_name_H-M   'P 1'
#
loop_
_entity.id
_entity.type
_entity.pdbx_description
1 polymer ?
#
loop_
_entity_poly.entity_id
_entity_poly.type
_entity_poly.pdbx_seq_one_letter_code
_entity_poly.pdbx_strand_id
1 'polypeptide(L)'
;NGLTIGKSLTKEQIAKLDKDIVWYEYQTVDGIQVLAPKIYLSKNTIKNLNTDSRSRITGIENTYVRTGNLENTGLIGGYGNTYVEAKEINNRTLGNQLAEIKGNTTTIIAQNDINNIGARISGNENLNLVAIDGDILNKSTIEKVEFNNGEFDRSKFTKIDSVGEIVSNGNLNMLANNYTSIGAITQAKNLNIGVADNINILSQQVSGEQKFGKDDSQYNYYGFERNIGSEVKAENLNTTAKNFNISGSVVTTKTADLNVDKLNIESKVDKEDEINKTSYKGFLKSGSKKETIHNEENSAGSLYVEGKGLIKGDVNLVGSNLVLGNDSFVGGKLTTDSRELHSSYSLEEKKKGFSGSIGSGGFSVGYGKSESKLKEKDLTNAKSNLVLGDGTVLNKGAEITATNLTHGQISINNGDVKFGARKDTKDVETSSKSSGVNLS
;
A
#
# COMPACT_ATOMS: atom_id res chain seq x y z
N ASN A 1 -31.23 40.94 -32.68
CA ASN A 1 -29.98 40.33 -32.17
C ASN A 1 -28.78 41.07 -32.73
N GLY A 2 -28.48 42.26 -32.20
CA GLY A 2 -27.49 43.22 -32.73
C GLY A 2 -26.03 42.78 -32.62
N LEU A 3 -25.67 41.69 -33.30
CA LEU A 3 -24.31 41.24 -33.49
C LEU A 3 -23.77 41.85 -34.79
N THR A 4 -22.54 42.38 -34.76
CA THR A 4 -21.89 42.98 -35.94
C THR A 4 -20.58 42.25 -36.21
N ILE A 5 -20.44 41.67 -37.40
CA ILE A 5 -19.22 40.96 -37.81
C ILE A 5 -18.02 41.92 -37.69
N GLY A 6 -16.89 41.41 -37.23
CA GLY A 6 -15.68 42.19 -37.00
C GLY A 6 -15.60 42.85 -35.62
N LYS A 7 -16.68 42.81 -34.81
CA LYS A 7 -16.67 43.27 -33.41
C LYS A 7 -16.79 42.10 -32.43
N SER A 8 -16.04 42.17 -31.34
CA SER A 8 -16.15 41.22 -30.23
C SER A 8 -17.52 41.33 -29.53
N LEU A 9 -18.07 40.20 -29.07
CA LEU A 9 -19.31 40.17 -28.29
C LEU A 9 -19.09 40.76 -26.89
N THR A 10 -20.08 41.52 -26.39
CA THR A 10 -20.08 42.02 -25.00
C THR A 10 -20.41 40.90 -24.01
N LYS A 11 -20.11 41.09 -22.72
CA LYS A 11 -20.42 40.13 -21.65
C LYS A 11 -21.91 39.78 -21.60
N GLU A 12 -22.79 40.77 -21.80
CA GLU A 12 -24.25 40.59 -21.81
C GLU A 12 -24.72 39.82 -23.04
N GLN A 13 -24.06 40.00 -24.19
CA GLN A 13 -24.34 39.23 -25.40
C GLN A 13 -23.91 37.77 -25.24
N ILE A 14 -22.73 37.52 -24.66
CA ILE A 14 -22.23 36.17 -24.35
C ILE A 14 -23.16 35.46 -23.36
N ALA A 15 -23.60 36.15 -22.30
CA ALA A 15 -24.49 35.60 -21.28
C ALA A 15 -25.87 35.16 -21.83
N LYS A 16 -26.28 35.71 -22.98
CA LYS A 16 -27.54 35.40 -23.67
C LYS A 16 -27.39 34.30 -24.73
N LEU A 17 -26.19 33.78 -24.98
CA LEU A 17 -25.99 32.68 -25.92
C LEU A 17 -26.63 31.39 -25.40
N ASP A 18 -27.55 30.84 -26.19
CA ASP A 18 -28.19 29.55 -25.93
C ASP A 18 -27.43 28.35 -26.54
N LYS A 19 -26.51 28.63 -27.49
CA LYS A 19 -25.60 27.66 -28.13
C LYS A 19 -24.23 28.30 -28.33
N ASP A 20 -23.21 27.46 -28.41
CA ASP A 20 -21.85 27.91 -28.72
C ASP A 20 -21.80 28.40 -30.16
N ILE A 21 -21.05 29.48 -30.39
CA ILE A 21 -20.93 30.08 -31.73
C ILE A 21 -19.46 30.30 -32.09
N VAL A 22 -19.16 30.14 -33.37
CA VAL A 22 -17.94 30.69 -33.99
C VAL A 22 -18.29 32.07 -34.52
N TRP A 23 -17.61 33.09 -34.02
CA TRP A 23 -17.81 34.48 -34.38
C TRP A 23 -16.53 35.07 -34.94
N TYR A 24 -16.66 35.91 -35.95
CA TYR A 24 -15.54 36.49 -36.65
C TYR A 24 -15.28 37.92 -36.14
N GLU A 25 -14.10 38.16 -35.55
CA GLU A 25 -13.66 39.47 -35.06
C GLU A 25 -12.39 39.93 -35.78
N TYR A 26 -12.20 41.24 -35.90
CA TYR A 26 -10.95 41.75 -36.47
C TYR A 26 -9.79 41.53 -35.50
N GLN A 27 -8.72 40.89 -36.00
CA GLN A 27 -7.45 40.74 -35.29
C GLN A 27 -6.31 41.20 -36.19
N THR A 28 -5.26 41.74 -35.58
CA THR A 28 -4.03 42.07 -36.29
C THR A 28 -3.08 40.88 -36.20
N VAL A 29 -2.78 40.25 -37.34
CA VAL A 29 -1.81 39.16 -37.45
C VAL A 29 -0.72 39.65 -38.39
N ASP A 30 0.53 39.66 -37.93
CA ASP A 30 1.69 40.15 -38.68
C ASP A 30 1.50 41.54 -39.31
N GLY A 31 0.79 42.44 -38.61
CA GLY A 31 0.53 43.81 -39.05
C GLY A 31 -0.63 43.98 -40.04
N ILE A 32 -1.28 42.88 -40.47
CA ILE A 32 -2.45 42.91 -41.36
C ILE A 32 -3.72 42.69 -40.53
N GLN A 33 -4.73 43.54 -40.76
CA GLN A 33 -6.03 43.36 -40.14
C GLN A 33 -6.80 42.27 -40.89
N VAL A 34 -7.09 41.17 -40.19
CA VAL A 34 -7.81 40.03 -40.73
C VAL A 34 -9.03 39.73 -39.88
N LEU A 35 -10.01 39.07 -40.47
CA LEU A 35 -11.19 38.60 -39.77
C LEU A 35 -10.90 37.18 -39.25
N ALA A 36 -10.61 37.04 -37.95
CA ALA A 36 -10.24 35.77 -37.35
C ALA A 36 -11.46 35.13 -36.64
N PRO A 37 -11.63 33.80 -36.75
CA PRO A 37 -12.67 33.08 -36.02
C PRO A 37 -12.33 33.00 -34.53
N LYS A 38 -13.34 33.19 -33.69
CA LYS A 38 -13.28 33.08 -32.23
C LYS A 38 -14.50 32.35 -31.71
N ILE A 39 -14.29 31.47 -30.72
CA ILE A 39 -15.35 30.69 -30.12
C ILE A 39 -15.92 31.45 -28.91
N TYR A 40 -17.23 31.63 -28.88
CA TYR A 40 -17.96 32.09 -27.71
C TYR A 40 -18.84 30.98 -27.18
N LEU A 41 -18.68 30.65 -25.90
CA LEU A 41 -19.41 29.58 -25.24
C LEU A 41 -20.73 30.10 -24.66
N SER A 42 -21.77 29.28 -24.79
CA SER A 42 -23.07 29.51 -24.20
C SER A 42 -23.05 29.38 -22.68
N LYS A 43 -24.06 29.94 -22.03
CA LYS A 43 -24.26 29.77 -20.58
C LYS A 43 -24.35 28.30 -20.14
N ASN A 44 -24.89 27.44 -21.02
CA ASN A 44 -25.04 26.01 -20.75
C ASN A 44 -23.68 25.29 -20.78
N THR A 45 -22.86 25.57 -21.80
CA THR A 45 -21.50 25.02 -21.90
C THR A 45 -20.61 25.52 -20.76
N ILE A 46 -20.65 26.82 -20.45
CA ILE A 46 -19.89 27.41 -19.33
C ILE A 46 -20.30 26.79 -17.99
N LYS A 47 -21.62 26.60 -17.75
CA LYS A 47 -22.12 25.96 -16.53
C LYS A 47 -21.55 24.56 -16.34
N ASN A 48 -21.37 23.79 -17.42
CA ASN A 48 -20.80 22.45 -17.38
C ASN A 48 -19.26 22.43 -17.30
N LEU A 49 -18.58 23.51 -17.67
CA LEU A 49 -17.13 23.67 -17.49
C LEU A 49 -16.75 24.03 -16.05
N ASN A 50 -17.62 24.72 -15.32
CA ASN A 50 -17.34 25.28 -13.99
C ASN A 50 -17.44 24.29 -12.82
N THR A 51 -17.77 23.01 -13.05
CA THR A 51 -18.01 22.05 -11.95
C THR A 51 -16.78 21.22 -11.55
N ASP A 52 -15.74 21.18 -12.38
CA ASP A 52 -14.47 20.48 -12.11
C ASP A 52 -13.32 21.47 -12.33
N SER A 53 -12.57 21.79 -11.28
CA SER A 53 -11.52 22.80 -11.29
C SER A 53 -10.18 22.30 -11.85
N ARG A 54 -10.06 21.01 -12.17
CA ARG A 54 -8.85 20.44 -12.77
C ARG A 54 -8.66 20.92 -14.20
N SER A 55 -7.43 20.95 -14.69
CA SER A 55 -7.16 21.06 -16.12
C SER A 55 -7.67 19.80 -16.83
N ARG A 56 -8.32 19.95 -18.01
CA ARG A 56 -8.98 18.82 -18.69
C ARG A 56 -8.68 18.80 -20.19
N ILE A 57 -8.38 17.61 -20.70
CA ILE A 57 -8.40 17.28 -22.13
C ILE A 57 -9.53 16.26 -22.31
N THR A 58 -10.66 16.64 -22.92
CA THR A 58 -11.83 15.76 -23.04
C THR A 58 -12.48 15.90 -24.41
N GLY A 59 -12.91 14.77 -24.96
CA GLY A 59 -13.87 14.70 -26.06
C GLY A 59 -15.17 14.02 -25.59
N ILE A 60 -16.21 14.13 -26.42
CA ILE A 60 -17.51 13.48 -26.15
C ILE A 60 -17.43 12.01 -26.52
N GLU A 61 -17.04 11.72 -27.76
CA GLU A 61 -16.95 10.35 -28.28
C GLU A 61 -15.52 9.80 -28.24
N ASN A 62 -14.53 10.64 -28.52
CA ASN A 62 -13.13 10.24 -28.60
C ASN A 62 -12.22 11.34 -28.05
N THR A 63 -11.21 10.95 -27.27
CA THR A 63 -10.10 11.79 -26.82
C THR A 63 -8.81 11.14 -27.27
N TYR A 64 -8.02 11.81 -28.13
CA TYR A 64 -6.74 11.29 -28.63
C TYR A 64 -5.61 12.23 -28.21
N VAL A 65 -4.62 11.69 -27.51
CA VAL A 65 -3.42 12.42 -27.10
C VAL A 65 -2.20 11.67 -27.64
N ARG A 66 -1.41 12.33 -28.49
CA ARG A 66 -0.13 11.82 -28.99
C ARG A 66 0.95 12.85 -28.77
N THR A 67 1.98 12.50 -28.01
CA THR A 67 3.04 13.42 -27.60
C THR A 67 4.39 12.71 -27.47
N GLY A 68 5.46 13.47 -27.27
CA GLY A 68 6.77 12.92 -26.92
C GLY A 68 6.73 12.24 -25.56
N ASN A 69 6.67 13.02 -24.48
CA ASN A 69 6.40 12.54 -23.12
C ASN A 69 5.09 13.15 -22.64
N LEU A 70 4.37 12.44 -21.77
CA LEU A 70 3.14 12.94 -21.15
C LEU A 70 3.29 13.07 -19.64
N GLU A 71 3.19 14.31 -19.15
CA GLU A 71 3.01 14.63 -17.73
C GLU A 71 1.56 15.05 -17.51
N ASN A 72 0.75 14.16 -16.92
CA ASN A 72 -0.63 14.45 -16.59
C ASN A 72 -0.81 14.68 -15.09
N THR A 73 -1.31 15.87 -14.74
CA THR A 73 -1.70 16.25 -13.37
C THR A 73 -3.18 16.63 -13.28
N GLY A 74 -3.94 16.43 -14.37
CA GLY A 74 -5.35 16.80 -14.51
C GLY A 74 -6.17 15.63 -15.04
N LEU A 75 -7.26 15.92 -15.76
CA LEU A 75 -8.12 14.91 -16.36
C LEU A 75 -7.85 14.77 -17.87
N ILE A 76 -7.62 13.55 -18.32
CA ILE A 76 -7.65 13.18 -19.74
C ILE A 76 -8.81 12.20 -19.97
N GLY A 77 -9.71 12.56 -20.88
CA GLY A 77 -10.86 11.75 -21.28
C GLY A 77 -12.16 12.03 -20.53
N GLY A 78 -13.19 11.26 -20.89
CA GLY A 78 -14.59 11.51 -20.52
C GLY A 78 -15.48 10.27 -20.70
N TYR A 79 -16.68 10.44 -21.25
CA TYR A 79 -17.63 9.33 -21.47
C TYR A 79 -17.35 8.54 -22.77
N GLY A 80 -16.46 9.00 -23.63
CA GLY A 80 -16.10 8.34 -24.89
C GLY A 80 -14.87 7.43 -24.77
N ASN A 81 -14.29 7.06 -25.90
CA ASN A 81 -13.02 6.36 -25.95
C ASN A 81 -11.86 7.33 -25.66
N THR A 82 -10.85 6.85 -24.96
CA THR A 82 -9.64 7.63 -24.68
C THR A 82 -8.43 6.85 -25.15
N TYR A 83 -7.63 7.47 -25.99
CA TYR A 83 -6.39 6.91 -26.50
C TYR A 83 -5.23 7.85 -26.20
N VAL A 84 -4.21 7.34 -25.55
CA VAL A 84 -3.00 8.08 -25.17
C VAL A 84 -1.79 7.32 -25.68
N GLU A 85 -0.93 8.01 -26.44
CA GLU A 85 0.33 7.47 -26.94
C GLU A 85 1.48 8.43 -26.69
N ALA A 86 2.52 7.95 -26.01
CA ALA A 86 3.73 8.71 -25.75
C ALA A 86 4.95 7.79 -25.64
N LYS A 87 6.15 8.36 -25.49
CA LYS A 87 7.35 7.61 -25.11
C LYS A 87 7.28 7.19 -23.65
N GLU A 88 6.98 8.13 -22.76
CA GLU A 88 6.81 7.91 -21.34
C GLU A 88 5.54 8.61 -20.86
N ILE A 89 4.81 7.97 -19.95
CA ILE A 89 3.55 8.46 -19.42
C ILE A 89 3.61 8.53 -17.90
N ASN A 90 3.53 9.74 -17.37
CA ASN A 90 3.48 10.04 -15.96
C ASN A 90 2.11 10.62 -15.62
N ASN A 91 1.22 9.80 -15.07
CA ASN A 91 -0.06 10.20 -14.51
C ASN A 91 0.10 10.38 -13.00
N ARG A 92 0.11 11.62 -12.52
CA ARG A 92 0.52 11.94 -11.14
C ARG A 92 -0.36 12.98 -10.48
N THR A 93 -0.91 12.62 -9.33
CA THR A 93 -1.64 13.56 -8.47
C THR A 93 -0.68 14.55 -7.80
N LEU A 94 -1.08 15.82 -7.77
CA LEU A 94 -0.35 16.88 -7.08
C LEU A 94 -1.25 17.51 -6.02
N GLY A 95 -0.89 17.33 -4.75
CA GLY A 95 -1.70 17.80 -3.62
C GLY A 95 -3.12 17.22 -3.70
N ASN A 96 -4.11 18.10 -3.71
CA ASN A 96 -5.53 17.73 -3.78
C ASN A 96 -6.08 17.57 -5.21
N GLN A 97 -5.25 17.69 -6.24
CA GLN A 97 -5.68 17.59 -7.64
C GLN A 97 -5.42 16.18 -8.19
N LEU A 98 -6.45 15.33 -8.12
CA LEU A 98 -6.41 13.97 -8.65
C LEU A 98 -6.14 13.99 -10.17
N ALA A 99 -5.01 13.42 -10.57
CA ALA A 99 -4.74 13.14 -11.98
C ALA A 99 -5.51 11.88 -12.41
N GLU A 100 -6.17 11.96 -13.55
CA GLU A 100 -7.08 10.92 -14.01
C GLU A 100 -6.99 10.75 -15.53
N ILE A 101 -6.87 9.51 -16.01
CA ILE A 101 -7.05 9.14 -17.42
C ILE A 101 -8.22 8.17 -17.51
N LYS A 102 -9.28 8.50 -18.24
CA LYS A 102 -10.49 7.67 -18.29
C LYS A 102 -11.26 7.69 -19.60
N GLY A 103 -12.14 6.71 -19.76
CA GLY A 103 -13.00 6.54 -20.93
C GLY A 103 -13.92 5.33 -20.76
N ASN A 104 -14.78 5.08 -21.74
CA ASN A 104 -15.47 3.80 -21.86
C ASN A 104 -14.48 2.69 -22.20
N THR A 105 -13.76 2.89 -23.30
CA THR A 105 -12.52 2.16 -23.60
C THR A 105 -11.34 3.12 -23.47
N THR A 106 -10.42 2.81 -22.57
CA THR A 106 -9.17 3.56 -22.41
C THR A 106 -8.03 2.71 -22.91
N THR A 107 -7.22 3.25 -23.82
CA THR A 107 -6.01 2.60 -24.33
C THR A 107 -4.83 3.54 -24.13
N ILE A 108 -3.81 3.05 -23.43
CA ILE A 108 -2.59 3.80 -23.13
C ILE A 108 -1.41 2.98 -23.66
N ILE A 109 -0.62 3.60 -24.54
CA ILE A 109 0.57 3.00 -25.13
C ILE A 109 1.77 3.90 -24.84
N ALA A 110 2.73 3.38 -24.07
CA ALA A 110 4.03 3.99 -23.85
C ALA A 110 5.10 3.18 -24.57
N GLN A 111 6.12 3.85 -25.14
CA GLN A 111 7.31 3.15 -25.64
C GLN A 111 8.15 2.61 -24.47
N ASN A 112 8.23 3.37 -23.38
CA ASN A 112 8.88 3.03 -22.13
C ASN A 112 7.80 2.84 -21.05
N ASP A 113 7.87 3.58 -19.94
CA ASP A 113 7.07 3.34 -18.76
C ASP A 113 5.69 4.02 -18.76
N ILE A 114 4.74 3.37 -18.08
CA ILE A 114 3.48 3.95 -17.64
C ILE A 114 3.51 4.04 -16.12
N ASN A 115 3.64 5.25 -15.60
CA ASN A 115 3.67 5.54 -14.18
C ASN A 115 2.34 6.15 -13.73
N ASN A 116 1.61 5.44 -12.87
CA ASN A 116 0.41 5.92 -12.20
C ASN A 116 0.71 6.15 -10.70
N ILE A 117 0.88 7.41 -10.31
CA ILE A 117 1.42 7.80 -9.00
C ILE A 117 0.38 8.63 -8.23
N GLY A 118 -0.25 8.00 -7.23
CA GLY A 118 -1.35 8.56 -6.46
C GLY A 118 -2.54 8.97 -7.33
N ALA A 119 -2.62 8.42 -8.54
CA ALA A 119 -3.51 8.89 -9.59
C ALA A 119 -4.42 7.75 -10.06
N ARG A 120 -5.35 8.05 -10.95
CA ARG A 120 -6.30 7.07 -11.46
C ARG A 120 -6.19 6.87 -12.96
N ILE A 121 -6.08 5.62 -13.39
CA ILE A 121 -6.28 5.22 -14.78
C ILE A 121 -7.48 4.27 -14.80
N SER A 122 -8.47 4.55 -15.64
CA SER A 122 -9.69 3.74 -15.65
C SER A 122 -10.34 3.55 -17.01
N GLY A 123 -11.10 2.46 -17.15
CA GLY A 123 -11.94 2.19 -18.31
C GLY A 123 -13.27 1.58 -17.89
N ASN A 124 -14.40 2.19 -18.26
CA ASN A 124 -15.71 1.68 -17.85
C ASN A 124 -15.98 0.26 -18.38
N GLU A 125 -15.57 -0.03 -19.62
CA GLU A 125 -15.76 -1.34 -20.25
C GLU A 125 -14.42 -2.04 -20.45
N ASN A 126 -13.44 -1.33 -21.00
CA ASN A 126 -12.13 -1.88 -21.30
C ASN A 126 -11.02 -0.89 -20.94
N LEU A 127 -9.95 -1.41 -20.37
CA LEU A 127 -8.71 -0.69 -20.13
C LEU A 127 -7.54 -1.51 -20.68
N ASN A 128 -6.79 -0.92 -21.60
CA ASN A 128 -5.62 -1.52 -22.21
C ASN A 128 -4.40 -0.66 -21.88
N LEU A 129 -3.39 -1.26 -21.24
CA LEU A 129 -2.13 -0.63 -20.90
C LEU A 129 -0.99 -1.39 -21.58
N VAL A 130 -0.20 -0.69 -22.38
CA VAL A 130 0.94 -1.27 -23.09
C VAL A 130 2.17 -0.40 -22.86
N ALA A 131 3.15 -0.93 -22.13
CA ALA A 131 4.50 -0.38 -22.03
C ALA A 131 5.41 -1.26 -22.90
N ILE A 132 5.81 -0.79 -24.08
CA ILE A 132 6.44 -1.66 -25.10
C ILE A 132 7.79 -2.20 -24.64
N ASP A 133 8.68 -1.31 -24.22
CA ASP A 133 10.03 -1.60 -23.74
C ASP A 133 10.22 -1.13 -22.27
N GLY A 134 9.11 -1.01 -21.52
CA GLY A 134 9.12 -0.48 -20.16
C GLY A 134 8.17 -1.19 -19.20
N ASP A 135 8.01 -0.59 -18.04
CA ASP A 135 7.23 -1.12 -16.92
C ASP A 135 5.89 -0.37 -16.74
N ILE A 136 4.94 -1.05 -16.10
CA ILE A 136 3.73 -0.41 -15.57
C ILE A 136 3.87 -0.32 -14.05
N LEU A 137 3.91 0.92 -13.53
CA LEU A 137 3.94 1.20 -12.11
C LEU A 137 2.60 1.78 -11.66
N ASN A 138 1.99 1.16 -10.65
CA ASN A 138 0.84 1.71 -9.92
C ASN A 138 1.24 1.90 -8.47
N LYS A 139 1.30 3.15 -8.00
CA LYS A 139 1.89 3.46 -6.69
C LYS A 139 1.09 4.51 -5.97
N SER A 140 0.81 4.29 -4.69
CA SER A 140 0.28 5.32 -3.80
C SER A 140 1.36 6.28 -3.33
N THR A 141 1.01 7.54 -3.11
CA THR A 141 1.91 8.54 -2.52
C THR A 141 1.82 8.52 -1.01
N ILE A 142 2.91 8.94 -0.36
CA ILE A 142 2.96 9.15 1.09
C ILE A 142 3.17 10.63 1.39
N GLU A 143 2.47 11.12 2.42
CA GLU A 143 2.68 12.46 2.99
C GLU A 143 3.43 12.31 4.30
N LYS A 144 4.42 13.18 4.53
CA LYS A 144 5.11 13.32 5.81
C LYS A 144 4.49 14.47 6.60
N VAL A 145 4.04 14.17 7.81
CA VAL A 145 3.53 15.15 8.78
C VAL A 145 4.51 15.25 9.94
N GLU A 146 4.92 16.47 10.28
CA GLU A 146 5.90 16.73 11.34
C GLU A 146 5.50 17.92 12.19
N PHE A 147 5.47 17.72 13.51
CA PHE A 147 5.36 18.73 14.56
C PHE A 147 6.61 18.61 15.42
N ASN A 148 7.35 19.70 15.58
CA ASN A 148 8.63 19.67 16.28
C ASN A 148 8.82 20.96 17.10
N ASN A 149 8.40 20.91 18.36
CA ASN A 149 8.55 22.01 19.32
C ASN A 149 9.72 21.79 20.29
N GLY A 150 10.41 20.64 20.20
CA GLY A 150 11.57 20.30 21.02
C GLY A 150 11.78 18.78 21.13
N GLU A 151 12.87 18.35 21.77
CA GLU A 151 13.22 16.93 21.92
C GLU A 151 12.14 16.09 22.63
N PHE A 152 11.37 16.73 23.52
CA PHE A 152 10.32 16.11 24.32
C PHE A 152 8.92 16.67 23.99
N ASP A 153 8.78 17.29 22.83
CA ASP A 153 7.50 17.75 22.26
C ASP A 153 7.61 17.65 20.73
N ARG A 154 7.58 16.41 20.23
CA ARG A 154 7.65 16.14 18.78
C ARG A 154 6.81 14.94 18.37
N SER A 155 6.25 15.03 17.17
CA SER A 155 5.59 13.94 16.45
C SER A 155 5.97 14.01 14.97
N LYS A 156 6.39 12.90 14.39
CA LYS A 156 6.71 12.79 12.96
C LYS A 156 6.13 11.49 12.45
N PHE A 157 5.30 11.52 11.42
CA PHE A 157 4.76 10.29 10.84
C PHE A 157 4.52 10.45 9.35
N THR A 158 4.42 9.31 8.69
CA THR A 158 4.01 9.20 7.29
C THR A 158 2.67 8.50 7.22
N LYS A 159 1.87 8.89 6.23
CA LYS A 159 0.57 8.27 5.93
C LYS A 159 0.38 8.24 4.42
N ILE A 160 -0.55 7.42 3.93
CA ILE A 160 -0.99 7.50 2.54
C ILE A 160 -1.60 8.87 2.29
N ASP A 161 -1.17 9.50 1.21
CA ASP A 161 -1.65 10.80 0.76
C ASP A 161 -2.67 10.64 -0.36
N SER A 162 -2.27 9.92 -1.42
CA SER A 162 -3.15 9.62 -2.54
C SER A 162 -2.95 8.20 -3.04
N VAL A 163 -4.05 7.52 -3.35
CA VAL A 163 -4.05 6.11 -3.75
C VAL A 163 -3.83 5.98 -5.25
N GLY A 164 -2.90 5.11 -5.65
CA GLY A 164 -2.76 4.71 -7.05
C GLY A 164 -3.87 3.72 -7.45
N GLU A 165 -4.63 4.04 -8.49
CA GLU A 165 -5.75 3.22 -8.95
C GLU A 165 -5.62 2.87 -10.44
N ILE A 166 -5.64 1.59 -10.78
CA ILE A 166 -5.83 1.10 -12.15
C ILE A 166 -7.07 0.21 -12.19
N VAL A 167 -8.17 0.70 -12.76
CA VAL A 167 -9.48 0.08 -12.58
C VAL A 167 -10.27 -0.05 -13.88
N SER A 168 -10.86 -1.21 -14.12
CA SER A 168 -11.91 -1.39 -15.11
C SER A 168 -13.14 -2.07 -14.52
N ASN A 169 -14.35 -1.72 -15.00
CA ASN A 169 -15.55 -2.50 -14.63
C ASN A 169 -15.70 -3.76 -15.51
N GLY A 170 -14.96 -3.86 -16.61
CA GLY A 170 -14.92 -5.01 -17.51
C GLY A 170 -13.52 -5.59 -17.61
N ASN A 171 -12.87 -5.41 -18.76
CA ASN A 171 -11.56 -6.02 -19.04
C ASN A 171 -10.43 -5.06 -18.75
N LEU A 172 -9.38 -5.55 -18.08
CA LEU A 172 -8.11 -4.86 -17.91
C LEU A 172 -7.00 -5.73 -18.50
N ASN A 173 -6.37 -5.23 -19.57
CA ASN A 173 -5.26 -5.88 -20.25
C ASN A 173 -3.98 -5.08 -20.03
N MET A 174 -2.93 -5.74 -19.56
CA MET A 174 -1.61 -5.15 -19.34
C MET A 174 -0.54 -5.92 -20.10
N LEU A 175 0.29 -5.20 -20.86
CA LEU A 175 1.48 -5.71 -21.52
C LEU A 175 2.69 -4.82 -21.16
N ALA A 176 3.74 -5.42 -20.59
CA ALA A 176 4.93 -4.69 -20.13
C ALA A 176 6.13 -5.63 -19.90
N ASN A 177 7.29 -5.08 -19.52
CA ASN A 177 8.39 -5.86 -18.95
C ASN A 177 8.04 -6.33 -17.53
N ASN A 178 7.60 -5.40 -16.68
CA ASN A 178 7.09 -5.68 -15.33
C ASN A 178 5.79 -4.93 -15.06
N TYR A 179 5.01 -5.46 -14.12
CA TYR A 179 3.92 -4.72 -13.50
C TYR A 179 4.13 -4.69 -11.99
N THR A 180 4.16 -3.49 -11.41
CA THR A 180 4.40 -3.29 -9.99
C THR A 180 3.29 -2.43 -9.37
N SER A 181 2.61 -2.98 -8.35
CA SER A 181 1.65 -2.28 -7.50
C SER A 181 2.26 -2.04 -6.12
N ILE A 182 2.21 -0.81 -5.59
CA ILE A 182 2.76 -0.45 -4.27
C ILE A 182 1.72 0.32 -3.45
N GLY A 183 1.18 -0.33 -2.42
CA GLY A 183 0.08 0.19 -1.59
C GLY A 183 -1.12 0.69 -2.41
N ALA A 184 -1.34 0.11 -3.58
CA ALA A 184 -2.22 0.63 -4.63
C ALA A 184 -3.32 -0.38 -4.99
N ILE A 185 -4.35 0.09 -5.70
CA ILE A 185 -5.52 -0.70 -6.06
C ILE A 185 -5.48 -1.04 -7.55
N THR A 186 -5.69 -2.31 -7.87
CA THR A 186 -5.92 -2.78 -9.23
C THR A 186 -7.14 -3.67 -9.29
N GLN A 187 -8.12 -3.28 -10.11
CA GLN A 187 -9.41 -3.95 -10.11
C GLN A 187 -9.96 -4.13 -11.53
N ALA A 188 -10.50 -5.32 -11.81
CA ALA A 188 -11.21 -5.61 -13.05
C ALA A 188 -12.27 -6.69 -12.85
N LYS A 189 -13.13 -6.92 -13.85
CA LYS A 189 -13.86 -8.19 -13.95
C LYS A 189 -12.93 -9.27 -14.47
N ASN A 190 -12.31 -9.02 -15.63
CA ASN A 190 -11.29 -9.88 -16.22
C ASN A 190 -9.96 -9.15 -16.21
N LEU A 191 -9.01 -9.62 -15.42
CA LEU A 191 -7.67 -9.05 -15.30
C LEU A 191 -6.68 -9.95 -16.04
N ASN A 192 -6.13 -9.43 -17.14
CA ASN A 192 -5.15 -10.13 -17.96
C ASN A 192 -3.81 -9.38 -17.88
N ILE A 193 -2.79 -10.01 -17.28
CA ILE A 193 -1.46 -9.42 -17.11
C ILE A 193 -0.46 -10.30 -17.85
N GLY A 194 0.03 -9.83 -18.99
CA GLY A 194 1.11 -10.47 -19.73
C GLY A 194 2.38 -9.63 -19.62
N VAL A 195 3.35 -10.08 -18.83
CA VAL A 195 4.62 -9.37 -18.67
C VAL A 195 5.81 -10.28 -18.95
N ALA A 196 6.92 -9.71 -19.41
CA ALA A 196 8.11 -10.48 -19.75
C ALA A 196 8.82 -11.05 -18.50
N ASP A 197 8.81 -10.31 -17.40
CA ASP A 197 9.56 -10.61 -16.19
C ASP A 197 8.63 -10.83 -14.98
N ASN A 198 8.30 -9.79 -14.23
CA ASN A 198 7.67 -9.96 -12.91
C ASN A 198 6.37 -9.18 -12.75
N ILE A 199 5.44 -9.81 -12.03
CA ILE A 199 4.29 -9.16 -11.40
C ILE A 199 4.62 -8.99 -9.92
N ASN A 200 4.62 -7.76 -9.42
CA ASN A 200 4.95 -7.43 -8.03
C ASN A 200 3.78 -6.69 -7.37
N ILE A 201 3.15 -7.32 -6.38
CA ILE A 201 2.07 -6.73 -5.59
C ILE A 201 2.62 -6.52 -4.18
N LEU A 202 3.03 -5.28 -3.91
CA LEU A 202 3.84 -4.90 -2.76
C LEU A 202 3.08 -3.96 -1.82
N SER A 203 3.40 -4.04 -0.53
CA SER A 203 2.95 -3.08 0.46
C SER A 203 3.72 -1.76 0.37
N GLN A 204 3.07 -0.67 0.75
CA GLN A 204 3.67 0.62 1.03
C GLN A 204 3.95 0.71 2.53
N GLN A 205 5.23 0.80 2.91
CA GLN A 205 5.60 1.04 4.30
C GLN A 205 5.28 2.49 4.68
N VAL A 206 4.69 2.67 5.86
CA VAL A 206 4.56 3.94 6.58
C VAL A 206 5.17 3.77 7.97
N SER A 207 5.64 4.87 8.54
CA SER A 207 6.25 4.89 9.85
C SER A 207 5.97 6.19 10.57
N GLY A 208 6.13 6.17 11.89
CA GLY A 208 6.06 7.37 12.69
C GLY A 208 6.67 7.21 14.06
N GLU A 209 6.99 8.33 14.68
CA GLU A 209 7.40 8.42 16.07
C GLU A 209 6.77 9.63 16.76
N GLN A 210 6.62 9.49 18.06
CA GLN A 210 6.07 10.49 18.94
C GLN A 210 6.86 10.46 20.26
N LYS A 211 7.32 11.64 20.71
CA LYS A 211 8.03 11.78 21.97
C LYS A 211 7.52 12.99 22.74
N PHE A 212 6.99 12.71 23.94
CA PHE A 212 6.40 13.72 24.83
C PHE A 212 6.94 13.57 26.24
N GLY A 213 7.39 14.67 26.84
CA GLY A 213 7.96 14.66 28.17
C GLY A 213 8.41 16.02 28.65
N LYS A 214 8.88 16.04 29.90
CA LYS A 214 9.48 17.24 30.49
C LYS A 214 10.94 17.39 30.07
N ASP A 215 11.69 16.30 30.14
CA ASP A 215 13.12 16.19 29.88
C ASP A 215 13.53 14.71 29.77
N ASP A 216 14.83 14.40 29.66
CA ASP A 216 15.31 13.02 29.54
C ASP A 216 14.97 12.16 30.78
N SER A 217 14.66 12.78 31.92
CA SER A 217 14.30 12.07 33.14
C SER A 217 12.83 11.62 33.18
N GLN A 218 11.97 12.23 32.35
CA GLN A 218 10.52 12.01 32.34
C GLN A 218 9.94 12.20 30.93
N TYR A 219 9.75 11.10 30.19
CA TYR A 219 9.14 11.12 28.86
C TYR A 219 8.47 9.79 28.49
N ASN A 220 7.57 9.88 27.52
CA ASN A 220 7.00 8.76 26.79
C ASN A 220 7.44 8.83 25.33
N TYR A 221 7.73 7.67 24.75
CA TYR A 221 8.04 7.49 23.34
C TYR A 221 7.11 6.42 22.78
N TYR A 222 6.60 6.65 21.58
CA TYR A 222 5.91 5.66 20.76
C TYR A 222 6.45 5.74 19.34
N GLY A 223 6.82 4.60 18.76
CA GLY A 223 7.28 4.47 17.39
C GLY A 223 6.57 3.32 16.69
N PHE A 224 6.35 3.43 15.39
CA PHE A 224 5.75 2.36 14.60
C PHE A 224 6.33 2.26 13.18
N GLU A 225 6.32 1.05 12.63
CA GLU A 225 6.48 0.74 11.21
C GLU A 225 5.29 -0.13 10.78
N ARG A 226 4.53 0.27 9.76
CA ARG A 226 3.35 -0.45 9.28
C ARG A 226 3.40 -0.64 7.77
N ASN A 227 2.90 -1.78 7.29
CA ASN A 227 2.84 -2.13 5.88
C ASN A 227 1.41 -2.05 5.36
N ILE A 228 1.13 -1.10 4.47
CA ILE A 228 -0.19 -0.93 3.83
C ILE A 228 -0.17 -1.67 2.49
N GLY A 229 -0.85 -2.80 2.42
CA GLY A 229 -0.85 -3.69 1.26
C GLY A 229 -1.45 -3.06 -0.01
N SER A 230 -0.98 -3.49 -1.16
CA SER A 230 -1.76 -3.35 -2.40
C SER A 230 -2.96 -4.29 -2.38
N GLU A 231 -4.02 -3.91 -3.09
CA GLU A 231 -5.20 -4.75 -3.32
C GLU A 231 -5.36 -5.02 -4.82
N VAL A 232 -5.39 -6.30 -5.19
CA VAL A 232 -5.78 -6.74 -6.52
C VAL A 232 -7.09 -7.52 -6.44
N LYS A 233 -8.09 -7.08 -7.20
CA LYS A 233 -9.42 -7.71 -7.21
C LYS A 233 -9.89 -8.01 -8.63
N ALA A 234 -10.18 -9.28 -8.91
CA ALA A 234 -10.67 -9.71 -10.22
C ALA A 234 -11.74 -10.80 -10.10
N GLU A 235 -12.69 -10.91 -11.02
CA GLU A 235 -13.46 -12.15 -11.12
C GLU A 235 -12.61 -13.27 -11.72
N ASN A 236 -11.94 -12.97 -12.84
CA ASN A 236 -11.02 -13.90 -13.50
C ASN A 236 -9.64 -13.24 -13.61
N LEU A 237 -8.63 -13.89 -13.01
CA LEU A 237 -7.24 -13.46 -13.07
C LEU A 237 -6.45 -14.38 -14.00
N ASN A 238 -5.95 -13.84 -15.12
CA ASN A 238 -5.06 -14.55 -16.03
C ASN A 238 -3.70 -13.86 -16.06
N THR A 239 -2.63 -14.59 -15.76
CA THR A 239 -1.28 -14.03 -15.79
C THR A 239 -0.33 -14.85 -16.65
N THR A 240 0.61 -14.16 -17.29
CA THR A 240 1.80 -14.75 -17.90
C THR A 240 2.99 -13.90 -17.51
N ALA A 241 3.94 -14.48 -16.79
CA ALA A 241 5.14 -13.82 -16.27
C ALA A 241 6.20 -14.88 -15.92
N LYS A 242 7.44 -14.48 -15.64
CA LYS A 242 8.39 -15.38 -14.96
C LYS A 242 7.96 -15.60 -13.51
N ASN A 243 7.78 -14.51 -12.77
CA ASN A 243 7.39 -14.60 -11.35
C ASN A 243 6.17 -13.73 -11.03
N PHE A 244 5.38 -14.19 -10.07
CA PHE A 244 4.32 -13.43 -9.43
C PHE A 244 4.63 -13.35 -7.93
N ASN A 245 4.92 -12.14 -7.45
CA ASN A 245 5.30 -11.86 -6.08
C ASN A 245 4.19 -11.06 -5.37
N ILE A 246 3.74 -11.55 -4.22
CA ILE A 246 2.77 -10.89 -3.34
C ILE A 246 3.44 -10.71 -1.97
N SER A 247 3.63 -9.46 -1.54
CA SER A 247 4.37 -9.13 -0.33
C SER A 247 3.59 -8.16 0.54
N GLY A 248 3.14 -8.62 1.71
CA GLY A 248 2.29 -7.83 2.63
C GLY A 248 1.02 -7.25 1.98
N SER A 249 0.52 -7.91 0.94
CA SER A 249 -0.56 -7.42 0.06
C SER A 249 -1.56 -8.53 -0.26
N VAL A 250 -2.72 -8.17 -0.81
CA VAL A 250 -3.81 -9.11 -1.06
C VAL A 250 -4.21 -9.16 -2.53
N VAL A 251 -4.39 -10.39 -3.03
CA VAL A 251 -4.98 -10.69 -4.33
C VAL A 251 -6.21 -11.56 -4.10
N THR A 252 -7.37 -11.09 -4.54
CA THR A 252 -8.66 -11.79 -4.38
C THR A 252 -9.30 -12.01 -5.73
N THR A 253 -9.65 -13.26 -6.02
CA THR A 253 -10.31 -13.61 -7.28
C THR A 253 -11.26 -14.79 -7.20
N LYS A 254 -12.20 -14.90 -8.16
CA LYS A 254 -13.07 -16.08 -8.25
C LYS A 254 -12.36 -17.24 -8.92
N THR A 255 -11.62 -16.97 -10.01
CA THR A 255 -10.80 -17.96 -10.70
C THR A 255 -9.44 -17.39 -11.05
N ALA A 256 -8.42 -18.24 -11.07
CA ALA A 256 -7.07 -17.84 -11.42
C ALA A 256 -6.43 -18.83 -12.40
N ASP A 257 -5.83 -18.33 -13.48
CA ASP A 257 -4.91 -19.05 -14.35
C ASP A 257 -3.57 -18.33 -14.36
N LEU A 258 -2.62 -18.88 -13.59
CA LEU A 258 -1.30 -18.30 -13.36
C LEU A 258 -0.25 -19.10 -14.14
N ASN A 259 0.01 -18.68 -15.37
CA ASN A 259 1.11 -19.19 -16.19
C ASN A 259 2.42 -18.49 -15.80
N VAL A 260 2.92 -18.82 -14.62
CA VAL A 260 4.18 -18.30 -14.06
C VAL A 260 5.12 -19.44 -13.68
N ASP A 261 6.43 -19.18 -13.71
CA ASP A 261 7.43 -20.16 -13.26
C ASP A 261 7.43 -20.27 -11.74
N LYS A 262 7.16 -19.16 -11.04
CA LYS A 262 7.08 -19.13 -9.57
C LYS A 262 6.06 -18.12 -9.06
N LEU A 263 5.25 -18.56 -8.11
CA LEU A 263 4.42 -17.72 -7.25
C LEU A 263 5.07 -17.62 -5.86
N ASN A 264 5.40 -16.41 -5.43
CA ASN A 264 5.92 -16.14 -4.09
C ASN A 264 4.90 -15.29 -3.33
N ILE A 265 4.49 -15.77 -2.16
CA ILE A 265 3.64 -15.03 -1.24
C ILE A 265 4.38 -14.91 0.08
N GLU A 266 4.72 -13.71 0.50
CA GLU A 266 5.44 -13.48 1.74
C GLU A 266 4.75 -12.41 2.59
N SER A 267 4.92 -12.52 3.90
CA SER A 267 4.57 -11.44 4.81
C SER A 267 5.64 -10.35 4.86
N LYS A 268 5.23 -9.18 5.33
CA LYS A 268 6.08 -8.17 5.94
C LYS A 268 5.90 -8.19 7.46
N VAL A 269 6.71 -7.38 8.15
CA VAL A 269 6.67 -7.25 9.60
C VAL A 269 6.34 -5.81 9.93
N ASP A 270 5.28 -5.65 10.71
CA ASP A 270 4.91 -4.40 11.35
C ASP A 270 5.58 -4.35 12.72
N LYS A 271 5.94 -3.14 13.18
CA LYS A 271 6.68 -2.93 14.42
C LYS A 271 6.05 -1.85 15.27
N GLU A 272 6.15 -2.02 16.58
CA GLU A 272 5.83 -0.99 17.57
C GLU A 272 6.90 -0.93 18.66
N ASP A 273 7.31 0.28 18.99
CA ASP A 273 8.29 0.58 20.03
C ASP A 273 7.70 1.55 21.04
N GLU A 274 7.78 1.21 22.33
CA GLU A 274 7.37 2.09 23.43
C GLU A 274 8.50 2.28 24.43
N ILE A 275 8.65 3.52 24.93
CA ILE A 275 9.50 3.81 26.09
C ILE A 275 8.73 4.68 27.07
N ASN A 276 8.55 4.19 28.29
CA ASN A 276 7.99 4.97 29.39
C ASN A 276 9.10 5.19 30.42
N LYS A 277 9.57 6.43 30.55
CA LYS A 277 10.61 6.82 31.51
C LYS A 277 10.04 7.81 32.50
N THR A 278 10.16 7.48 33.78
CA THR A 278 9.78 8.36 34.88
C THR A 278 10.89 8.41 35.91
N SER A 279 11.04 9.57 36.54
CA SER A 279 11.92 9.74 37.68
C SER A 279 11.33 10.75 38.65
N TYR A 280 11.73 10.66 39.92
CA TYR A 280 11.35 11.62 40.94
C TYR A 280 12.48 11.79 41.95
N LYS A 281 12.54 12.98 42.55
CA LYS A 281 13.50 13.33 43.60
C LYS A 281 12.79 14.20 44.64
N GLY A 282 12.82 13.76 45.89
CA GLY A 282 12.27 14.47 47.05
C GLY A 282 13.21 14.41 48.25
N PHE A 283 12.77 14.92 49.40
CA PHE A 283 13.59 14.90 50.63
C PHE A 283 13.85 13.45 51.06
N LEU A 284 15.12 13.05 51.02
CA LEU A 284 15.64 11.71 51.36
C LEU A 284 15.13 10.56 50.46
N LYS A 285 14.27 10.80 49.46
CA LYS A 285 13.75 9.77 48.54
C LYS A 285 14.02 10.13 47.08
N SER A 286 14.42 9.15 46.27
CA SER A 286 14.50 9.29 44.82
C SER A 286 14.24 7.96 44.14
N GLY A 287 13.71 7.99 42.92
CA GLY A 287 13.57 6.79 42.13
C GLY A 287 13.49 7.08 40.64
N SER A 288 13.71 6.04 39.85
CA SER A 288 13.49 6.06 38.42
C SER A 288 12.94 4.72 37.96
N LYS A 289 12.05 4.75 36.97
CA LYS A 289 11.53 3.60 36.26
C LYS A 289 11.71 3.86 34.77
N LYS A 290 12.30 2.90 34.05
CA LYS A 290 12.31 2.87 32.59
C LYS A 290 11.75 1.55 32.13
N GLU A 291 10.70 1.64 31.33
CA GLU A 291 10.08 0.52 30.63
C GLU A 291 10.34 0.70 29.13
N THR A 292 10.66 -0.38 28.45
CA THR A 292 10.86 -0.41 26.99
C THR A 292 10.22 -1.66 26.43
N ILE A 293 9.39 -1.49 25.43
CA ILE A 293 8.60 -2.55 24.77
C ILE A 293 8.91 -2.47 23.28
N HIS A 294 9.14 -3.63 22.67
CA HIS A 294 9.26 -3.81 21.24
C HIS A 294 8.36 -4.97 20.83
N ASN A 295 7.48 -4.75 19.86
CA ASN A 295 6.60 -5.78 19.34
C ASN A 295 6.71 -5.86 17.83
N GLU A 296 6.75 -7.09 17.30
CA GLU A 296 6.63 -7.37 15.88
C GLU A 296 5.32 -8.11 15.58
N GLU A 297 4.62 -7.69 14.53
CA GLU A 297 3.37 -8.29 14.06
C GLU A 297 3.49 -8.70 12.58
N ASN A 298 2.84 -9.80 12.23
CA ASN A 298 2.88 -10.32 10.86
C ASN A 298 1.88 -9.58 9.96
N SER A 299 2.38 -8.92 8.91
CA SER A 299 1.57 -8.33 7.84
C SER A 299 1.56 -9.29 6.64
N ALA A 300 0.59 -10.20 6.61
CA ALA A 300 0.58 -11.33 5.68
C ALA A 300 0.32 -10.90 4.22
N GLY A 301 1.10 -11.45 3.29
CA GLY A 301 0.70 -11.52 1.88
C GLY A 301 -0.37 -12.59 1.68
N SER A 302 -1.30 -12.40 0.74
CA SER A 302 -2.42 -13.32 0.54
C SER A 302 -2.82 -13.47 -0.93
N LEU A 303 -3.03 -14.71 -1.37
CA LEU A 303 -3.79 -15.04 -2.59
C LEU A 303 -5.03 -15.84 -2.21
N TYR A 304 -6.21 -15.30 -2.53
CA TYR A 304 -7.49 -15.97 -2.34
C TYR A 304 -8.15 -16.22 -3.70
N VAL A 305 -8.33 -17.50 -4.04
CA VAL A 305 -9.07 -17.96 -5.21
C VAL A 305 -10.30 -18.73 -4.74
N GLU A 306 -11.48 -18.14 -4.92
CA GLU A 306 -12.75 -18.70 -4.42
C GLU A 306 -13.06 -20.07 -5.03
N GLY A 307 -12.91 -20.18 -6.35
CA GLY A 307 -13.12 -21.39 -7.12
C GLY A 307 -11.79 -22.00 -7.57
N LYS A 308 -11.74 -22.38 -8.85
CA LYS A 308 -10.59 -23.08 -9.41
C LYS A 308 -9.38 -22.15 -9.60
N GLY A 309 -8.26 -22.53 -9.01
CA GLY A 309 -6.95 -21.92 -9.24
C GLY A 309 -6.01 -22.86 -9.98
N LEU A 310 -5.47 -22.42 -11.10
CA LEU A 310 -4.44 -23.11 -11.88
C LEU A 310 -3.13 -22.35 -11.71
N ILE A 311 -2.11 -23.00 -11.16
CA ILE A 311 -0.78 -22.41 -10.98
C ILE A 311 0.23 -23.34 -11.62
N LYS A 312 0.89 -22.88 -12.69
CA LYS A 312 1.80 -23.73 -13.47
C LYS A 312 3.11 -24.04 -12.74
N GLY A 313 3.67 -23.03 -12.09
CA GLY A 313 5.01 -23.05 -11.50
C GLY A 313 5.06 -23.50 -10.04
N ASP A 314 6.23 -23.28 -9.44
CA ASP A 314 6.47 -23.50 -8.01
C ASP A 314 5.73 -22.46 -7.18
N VAL A 315 5.34 -22.83 -5.96
CA VAL A 315 4.60 -21.96 -5.05
C VAL A 315 5.32 -21.90 -3.72
N ASN A 316 5.68 -20.70 -3.26
CA ASN A 316 6.37 -20.48 -2.00
C ASN A 316 5.57 -19.55 -1.08
N LEU A 317 5.35 -19.97 0.16
CA LEU A 317 4.67 -19.21 1.21
C LEU A 317 5.59 -19.01 2.42
N VAL A 318 5.69 -17.77 2.91
CA VAL A 318 6.41 -17.44 4.15
C VAL A 318 5.57 -16.51 5.00
N GLY A 319 5.05 -17.01 6.13
CA GLY A 319 4.13 -16.28 7.01
C GLY A 319 2.89 -15.72 6.30
N SER A 320 2.45 -16.36 5.23
CA SER A 320 1.49 -15.81 4.27
C SER A 320 0.31 -16.75 4.02
N ASN A 321 -0.68 -16.30 3.24
CA ASN A 321 -1.93 -17.02 3.02
C ASN A 321 -2.09 -17.44 1.55
N LEU A 322 -2.43 -18.71 1.32
CA LEU A 322 -2.91 -19.20 0.04
C LEU A 322 -4.22 -19.95 0.26
N VAL A 323 -5.26 -19.52 -0.43
CA VAL A 323 -6.55 -20.22 -0.48
C VAL A 323 -6.85 -20.54 -1.93
N LEU A 324 -7.04 -21.84 -2.21
CA LEU A 324 -7.47 -22.37 -3.49
C LEU A 324 -8.78 -23.11 -3.29
N GLY A 325 -9.81 -22.78 -4.07
CA GLY A 325 -11.07 -23.51 -4.09
C GLY A 325 -10.95 -24.87 -4.77
N ASN A 326 -12.11 -25.48 -5.04
CA ASN A 326 -12.18 -26.84 -5.56
C ASN A 326 -11.55 -27.00 -6.95
N ASP A 327 -11.11 -28.22 -7.25
CA ASP A 327 -10.55 -28.65 -8.54
C ASP A 327 -9.33 -27.82 -8.99
N SER A 328 -8.59 -27.29 -8.02
CA SER A 328 -7.38 -26.49 -8.25
C SER A 328 -6.16 -27.35 -8.60
N PHE A 329 -5.14 -26.73 -9.18
CA PHE A 329 -3.94 -27.43 -9.64
C PHE A 329 -2.69 -26.60 -9.37
N VAL A 330 -1.68 -27.22 -8.76
CA VAL A 330 -0.33 -26.67 -8.61
C VAL A 330 0.64 -27.56 -9.39
N GLY A 331 1.20 -27.02 -10.47
CA GLY A 331 2.07 -27.75 -11.41
C GLY A 331 3.51 -27.92 -10.92
N GLY A 332 4.01 -26.97 -10.12
CA GLY A 332 5.31 -27.03 -9.46
C GLY A 332 5.25 -27.61 -8.05
N LYS A 333 6.33 -27.41 -7.30
CA LYS A 333 6.41 -27.82 -5.88
C LYS A 333 5.81 -26.73 -5.01
N LEU A 334 5.00 -27.14 -4.02
CA LEU A 334 4.44 -26.24 -3.01
C LEU A 334 5.31 -26.23 -1.75
N THR A 335 5.86 -25.08 -1.37
CA THR A 335 6.71 -24.92 -0.19
C THR A 335 6.10 -23.88 0.74
N THR A 336 5.99 -24.18 2.02
CA THR A 336 5.49 -23.25 3.03
C THR A 336 6.39 -23.21 4.25
N ASP A 337 6.53 -22.03 4.84
CA ASP A 337 7.25 -21.79 6.09
C ASP A 337 6.60 -20.65 6.90
N SER A 338 7.08 -20.41 8.10
CA SER A 338 6.69 -19.26 8.91
C SER A 338 7.62 -18.07 8.74
N ARG A 339 7.17 -16.89 9.17
CA ARG A 339 8.00 -15.72 9.40
C ARG A 339 8.36 -15.65 10.88
N GLU A 340 9.64 -15.53 11.20
CA GLU A 340 10.07 -15.22 12.57
C GLU A 340 9.70 -13.77 12.91
N LEU A 341 9.13 -13.59 14.11
CA LEU A 341 8.81 -12.31 14.73
C LEU A 341 9.52 -12.22 16.08
N HIS A 342 10.07 -11.05 16.39
CA HIS A 342 10.82 -10.79 17.60
C HIS A 342 10.12 -9.73 18.45
N SER A 343 9.82 -10.07 19.70
CA SER A 343 9.34 -9.10 20.69
C SER A 343 10.29 -9.02 21.86
N SER A 344 10.36 -7.86 22.51
CA SER A 344 11.16 -7.70 23.72
C SER A 344 10.52 -6.77 24.73
N TYR A 345 10.75 -7.07 26.00
CA TYR A 345 10.32 -6.24 27.11
C TYR A 345 11.51 -6.00 28.02
N SER A 346 11.66 -4.77 28.54
CA SER A 346 12.60 -4.50 29.61
C SER A 346 12.08 -3.49 30.59
N LEU A 347 12.33 -3.77 31.87
CA LEU A 347 11.97 -2.91 32.98
C LEU A 347 13.20 -2.72 33.89
N GLU A 348 13.57 -1.47 34.11
CA GLU A 348 14.59 -1.07 35.08
C GLU A 348 13.98 -0.15 36.12
N GLU A 349 14.03 -0.55 37.39
CA GLU A 349 13.67 0.30 38.52
C GLU A 349 14.86 0.54 39.44
N LYS A 350 15.04 1.80 39.84
CA LYS A 350 16.01 2.22 40.86
C LYS A 350 15.26 2.99 41.92
N LYS A 351 15.44 2.63 43.20
CA LYS A 351 14.84 3.33 44.33
C LYS A 351 15.91 3.63 45.37
N LYS A 352 15.80 4.79 46.01
CA LYS A 352 16.57 5.19 47.18
C LYS A 352 15.63 5.82 48.18
N GLY A 353 15.65 5.36 49.43
CA GLY A 353 14.78 5.92 50.46
C GLY A 353 14.69 5.05 51.71
N PHE A 354 13.79 5.45 52.59
CA PHE A 354 13.43 4.68 53.79
C PHE A 354 12.50 3.52 53.44
N SER A 355 12.81 2.35 53.99
CA SER A 355 11.95 1.17 54.03
C SER A 355 11.64 0.82 55.48
N GLY A 356 10.41 0.43 55.76
CA GLY A 356 10.02 -0.10 57.08
C GLY A 356 9.10 -1.29 56.94
N SER A 357 9.27 -2.28 57.81
CA SER A 357 8.41 -3.46 57.87
C SER A 357 8.06 -3.79 59.33
N ILE A 358 6.84 -4.24 59.56
CA ILE A 358 6.33 -4.73 60.85
C ILE A 358 6.06 -6.22 60.69
N GLY A 359 6.74 -7.05 61.47
CA GLY A 359 6.57 -8.50 61.50
C GLY A 359 6.38 -9.01 62.92
N SER A 360 6.19 -10.33 63.06
CA SER A 360 5.98 -10.99 64.37
C SER A 360 7.14 -10.83 65.36
N GLY A 361 8.31 -10.36 64.91
CA GLY A 361 9.52 -10.13 65.72
C GLY A 361 9.91 -8.68 65.99
N GLY A 362 9.11 -7.67 65.61
CA GLY A 362 9.37 -6.25 65.88
C GLY A 362 9.19 -5.30 64.69
N PHE A 363 9.55 -4.02 64.88
CA PHE A 363 9.60 -3.00 63.82
C PHE A 363 11.04 -2.82 63.34
N SER A 364 11.25 -2.67 62.03
CA SER A 364 12.56 -2.29 61.49
C SER A 364 12.41 -1.08 60.57
N VAL A 365 13.37 -0.15 60.65
CA VAL A 365 13.46 1.00 59.75
C VAL A 365 14.87 1.07 59.20
N GLY A 366 14.97 1.13 57.88
CA GLY A 366 16.23 1.20 57.17
C GLY A 366 16.24 2.26 56.10
N TYR A 367 17.43 2.72 55.74
CA TYR A 367 17.66 3.59 54.58
C TYR A 367 18.56 2.88 53.59
N GLY A 368 18.10 2.76 52.34
CA GLY A 368 18.81 1.96 51.35
C GLY A 368 18.58 2.37 49.91
N LYS A 369 19.35 1.73 49.03
CA LYS A 369 19.20 1.73 47.58
C LYS A 369 18.76 0.34 47.13
N SER A 370 17.88 0.28 46.15
CA SER A 370 17.56 -0.94 45.43
C SER A 370 17.55 -0.68 43.92
N GLU A 371 17.99 -1.68 43.17
CA GLU A 371 17.91 -1.74 41.71
C GLU A 371 17.33 -3.10 41.33
N SER A 372 16.34 -3.09 40.44
CA SER A 372 15.75 -4.31 39.87
C SER A 372 15.66 -4.18 38.36
N LYS A 373 16.02 -5.26 37.66
CA LYS A 373 15.94 -5.36 36.20
C LYS A 373 15.19 -6.62 35.81
N LEU A 374 14.31 -6.49 34.84
CA LEU A 374 13.66 -7.58 34.12
C LEU A 374 13.91 -7.35 32.63
N LYS A 375 14.28 -8.41 31.92
CA LYS A 375 14.36 -8.44 30.45
C LYS A 375 13.69 -9.70 29.95
N GLU A 376 12.89 -9.56 28.90
CA GLU A 376 12.28 -10.66 28.17
C GLU A 376 12.59 -10.51 26.69
N LYS A 377 12.82 -11.64 26.02
CA LYS A 377 12.95 -11.72 24.58
C LYS A 377 12.15 -12.91 24.09
N ASP A 378 11.26 -12.65 23.14
CA ASP A 378 10.38 -13.64 22.56
C ASP A 378 10.70 -13.75 21.06
N LEU A 379 10.77 -14.99 20.55
CA LEU A 379 10.77 -15.32 19.13
C LEU A 379 9.54 -16.19 18.87
N THR A 380 8.70 -15.74 17.94
CA THR A 380 7.48 -16.45 17.55
C THR A 380 7.45 -16.66 16.04
N ASN A 381 6.92 -17.80 15.62
CA ASN A 381 6.81 -18.15 14.21
C ASN A 381 5.40 -17.86 13.69
N ALA A 382 5.24 -16.75 12.98
CA ALA A 382 4.01 -16.44 12.26
C ALA A 382 3.83 -17.42 11.10
N LYS A 383 2.96 -18.41 11.31
CA LYS A 383 2.71 -19.51 10.38
C LYS A 383 2.10 -19.02 9.06
N SER A 384 2.42 -19.71 7.98
CA SER A 384 1.61 -19.61 6.75
C SER A 384 0.25 -20.28 6.96
N ASN A 385 -0.78 -19.82 6.24
CA ASN A 385 -2.09 -20.47 6.17
C ASN A 385 -2.30 -21.00 4.75
N LEU A 386 -2.53 -22.31 4.64
CA LEU A 386 -2.72 -22.99 3.38
C LEU A 386 -4.08 -23.69 3.38
N VAL A 387 -4.96 -23.29 2.47
CA VAL A 387 -6.29 -23.88 2.28
C VAL A 387 -6.41 -24.42 0.86
N LEU A 388 -6.66 -25.72 0.73
CA LEU A 388 -6.80 -26.43 -0.54
C LEU A 388 -8.19 -27.08 -0.64
N GLY A 389 -9.00 -26.67 -1.61
CA GLY A 389 -10.34 -27.23 -1.83
C GLY A 389 -10.32 -28.70 -2.29
N ASP A 390 -11.50 -29.32 -2.31
CA ASP A 390 -11.68 -30.70 -2.79
C ASP A 390 -11.25 -30.83 -4.25
N GLY A 391 -10.61 -31.95 -4.59
CA GLY A 391 -10.12 -32.20 -5.95
C GLY A 391 -8.80 -31.47 -6.28
N THR A 392 -8.18 -30.78 -5.33
CA THR A 392 -6.91 -30.10 -5.57
C THR A 392 -5.79 -31.10 -5.89
N VAL A 393 -5.01 -30.82 -6.93
CA VAL A 393 -3.86 -31.64 -7.35
C VAL A 393 -2.55 -30.90 -7.08
N LEU A 394 -1.66 -31.53 -6.32
CA LEU A 394 -0.27 -31.08 -6.14
C LEU A 394 0.65 -31.95 -6.99
N ASN A 395 1.08 -31.43 -8.13
CA ASN A 395 1.71 -32.24 -9.16
C ASN A 395 3.15 -32.66 -8.80
N LYS A 396 3.91 -31.85 -8.05
CA LYS A 396 5.29 -32.16 -7.61
C LYS A 396 5.43 -32.30 -6.08
N GLY A 397 4.33 -32.61 -5.38
CA GLY A 397 4.32 -32.74 -3.92
C GLY A 397 4.48 -31.41 -3.19
N ALA A 398 4.78 -31.48 -1.88
CA ALA A 398 4.86 -30.31 -1.02
C ALA A 398 5.87 -30.44 0.14
N GLU A 399 6.42 -29.31 0.57
CA GLU A 399 7.17 -29.15 1.82
C GLU A 399 6.44 -28.15 2.71
N ILE A 400 5.76 -28.66 3.73
CA ILE A 400 4.84 -27.89 4.58
C ILE A 400 5.48 -27.72 5.95
N THR A 401 6.09 -26.57 6.19
CA THR A 401 6.75 -26.24 7.45
C THR A 401 5.98 -25.13 8.17
N ALA A 402 5.79 -25.26 9.49
CA ALA A 402 5.17 -24.24 10.35
C ALA A 402 3.96 -23.54 9.70
N THR A 403 2.97 -24.35 9.30
CA THR A 403 1.84 -23.92 8.48
C THR A 403 0.54 -24.45 9.07
N ASN A 404 -0.50 -23.63 9.08
CA ASN A 404 -1.86 -24.06 9.34
C ASN A 404 -2.43 -24.58 8.02
N LEU A 405 -2.62 -25.89 7.92
CA LEU A 405 -3.10 -26.57 6.71
C LEU A 405 -4.56 -27.00 6.88
N THR A 406 -5.41 -26.57 5.97
CA THR A 406 -6.78 -27.07 5.78
C THR A 406 -6.90 -27.62 4.37
N HIS A 407 -7.36 -28.85 4.20
CA HIS A 407 -7.50 -29.43 2.87
C HIS A 407 -8.73 -30.33 2.73
N GLY A 408 -9.30 -30.35 1.53
CA GLY A 408 -10.26 -31.34 1.08
C GLY A 408 -9.60 -32.66 0.65
N GLN A 409 -10.26 -33.43 -0.22
CA GLN A 409 -9.61 -34.56 -0.88
C GLN A 409 -8.59 -34.05 -1.91
N ILE A 410 -7.29 -34.26 -1.62
CA ILE A 410 -6.20 -33.83 -2.50
C ILE A 410 -5.50 -35.03 -3.16
N SER A 411 -4.97 -34.82 -4.37
CA SER A 411 -4.15 -35.80 -5.09
C SER A 411 -2.70 -35.33 -5.18
N ILE A 412 -1.77 -36.23 -4.92
CA ILE A 412 -0.34 -36.00 -5.10
C ILE A 412 0.12 -36.89 -6.25
N ASN A 413 0.73 -36.31 -7.29
CA ASN A 413 1.12 -37.07 -8.48
C ASN A 413 2.60 -37.48 -8.44
N ASN A 414 3.51 -36.54 -8.69
CA ASN A 414 4.94 -36.79 -8.93
C ASN A 414 5.80 -36.19 -7.83
N GLY A 415 5.53 -36.54 -6.57
CA GLY A 415 6.32 -36.09 -5.43
C GLY A 415 5.77 -36.57 -4.08
N ASP A 416 6.49 -36.24 -3.01
CA ASP A 416 6.10 -36.53 -1.64
C ASP A 416 5.58 -35.27 -0.93
N VAL A 417 4.88 -35.46 0.19
CA VAL A 417 4.56 -34.39 1.13
C VAL A 417 5.42 -34.55 2.38
N LYS A 418 6.22 -33.52 2.71
CA LYS A 418 7.04 -33.48 3.92
C LYS A 418 6.51 -32.42 4.88
N PHE A 419 6.53 -32.73 6.16
CA PHE A 419 6.10 -31.81 7.22
C PHE A 419 7.27 -31.38 8.09
N GLY A 420 7.31 -30.10 8.42
CA GLY A 420 8.31 -29.49 9.30
C GLY A 420 7.67 -28.61 10.38
N ALA A 421 8.42 -28.36 11.45
CA ALA A 421 8.02 -27.47 12.54
C ALA A 421 9.12 -26.44 12.82
N ARG A 422 8.70 -25.28 13.35
CA ARG A 422 9.58 -24.24 13.89
C ARG A 422 9.31 -24.10 15.39
N LYS A 423 10.32 -23.66 16.14
CA LYS A 423 10.27 -23.56 17.60
C LYS A 423 10.15 -22.09 18.00
N ASP A 424 9.17 -21.79 18.83
CA ASP A 424 9.06 -20.51 19.52
C ASP A 424 9.94 -20.52 20.78
N THR A 425 10.55 -19.39 21.13
CA THR A 425 11.41 -19.25 22.31
C THR A 425 11.04 -18.04 23.14
N LYS A 426 11.17 -18.16 24.46
CA LYS A 426 10.97 -17.09 25.43
C LYS A 426 12.10 -17.13 26.45
N ASP A 427 12.92 -16.09 26.45
CA ASP A 427 14.04 -15.93 27.37
C ASP A 427 13.70 -14.84 28.40
N VAL A 428 13.89 -15.15 29.69
CA VAL A 428 13.59 -14.24 30.80
C VAL A 428 14.80 -14.11 31.71
N GLU A 429 15.27 -12.87 31.89
CA GLU A 429 16.35 -12.52 32.81
C GLU A 429 15.85 -11.56 33.90
N THR A 430 16.10 -11.92 35.16
CA THR A 430 15.82 -11.05 36.30
C THR A 430 17.08 -10.83 37.14
N SER A 431 17.24 -9.61 37.65
CA SER A 431 18.28 -9.32 38.65
C SER A 431 17.82 -8.28 39.64
N SER A 432 18.24 -8.43 40.89
CA SER A 432 17.97 -7.48 41.97
C SER A 432 19.23 -7.25 42.79
N LYS A 433 19.47 -6.00 43.17
CA LYS A 433 20.55 -5.60 44.07
C LYS A 433 19.99 -4.63 45.10
N SER A 434 20.31 -4.83 46.37
CA SER A 434 19.95 -3.91 47.45
C SER A 434 21.15 -3.66 48.36
N SER A 435 21.23 -2.45 48.90
CA SER A 435 22.25 -2.06 49.88
C SER A 435 21.67 -1.01 50.81
N GLY A 436 21.79 -1.17 52.13
CA GLY A 436 21.23 -0.22 53.08
C GLY A 436 21.71 -0.45 54.51
N VAL A 437 21.43 0.51 55.37
CA VAL A 437 21.67 0.45 56.81
C VAL A 437 20.33 0.28 57.50
N ASN A 438 20.20 -0.75 58.33
CA ASN A 438 18.98 -1.04 59.09
C ASN A 438 19.21 -0.73 60.57
N LEU A 439 18.20 -0.15 61.21
CA LEU A 439 18.06 -0.10 62.66
C LEU A 439 16.95 -1.08 63.04
N SER A 440 17.30 -2.07 63.85
CA SER A 440 16.43 -3.10 64.40
C SER A 440 16.06 -2.80 65.85
#